data_AF-A0A1D3RNN1-F1
#
_entry.id   AF-A0A1D3RNN1-F1
#
_cell.length_a   1.000
_cell.length_b   1.000
_cell.length_c   1.000
_cell.angle_alpha   90.00
_cell.angle_beta   90.00
_cell.angle_gamma   90.00
#
_symmetry.space_group_name_H-M   'P 1'
#
loop_
_entity.id
_entity.type
_entity.pdbx_description
1 polymer ?
#
loop_
_entity_poly.entity_id
_entity_poly.type
_entity_poly.pdbx_seq_one_letter_code
_entity_poly.pdbx_strand_id
1 'polypeptide(L)'
;MAQELFRKDLYYRINVVQLEIPPLNERPEDLPALIDLILQRMSKKHNKSVTSVSSSVMQKVLAYHWPGNVRELENTLERSLLFTTGKEITELKLDTVESSSKIINWKQKKEQAIAEVEQAFLQVSLQQYQGDIQKIASCMEISTRAVYNKLKKYKINPADYRK
;
A
#
# COMPACT_ATOMS: atom_id res chain seq x y z
N MET A 1 -32.27 -8.09 3.37
CA MET A 1 -33.10 -8.13 2.14
C MET A 1 -32.22 -8.67 1.02
N ALA A 2 -32.32 -9.97 0.74
CA ALA A 2 -31.53 -10.62 -0.31
C ALA A 2 -32.10 -10.21 -1.67
N GLN A 3 -31.29 -9.55 -2.48
CA GLN A 3 -31.71 -9.01 -3.77
C GLN A 3 -31.91 -10.17 -4.77
N GLU A 4 -33.07 -10.23 -5.43
CA GLU A 4 -33.32 -11.05 -6.64
C GLU A 4 -32.53 -10.48 -7.83
N LEU A 5 -31.20 -10.46 -7.75
CA LEU A 5 -30.29 -9.87 -8.75
C LEU A 5 -30.25 -10.64 -10.07
N PHE A 6 -30.77 -11.87 -10.11
CA PHE A 6 -30.64 -12.76 -11.25
C PHE A 6 -31.94 -13.52 -11.54
N ARG A 7 -32.30 -13.62 -12.82
CA ARG A 7 -33.52 -14.32 -13.26
C ARG A 7 -33.42 -15.81 -12.96
N LYS A 8 -34.34 -16.33 -12.15
CA LYS A 8 -34.43 -17.75 -11.78
C LYS A 8 -34.52 -18.68 -12.99
N ASP A 9 -35.39 -18.40 -13.96
CA ASP A 9 -35.51 -19.22 -15.20
C ASP A 9 -34.18 -19.28 -15.98
N LEU A 10 -33.43 -18.18 -16.05
CA LEU A 10 -32.14 -18.17 -16.72
C LEU A 10 -31.07 -18.92 -15.93
N TYR A 11 -31.07 -18.80 -14.60
CA TYR A 11 -30.15 -19.54 -13.73
C TYR A 11 -30.28 -21.05 -13.95
N TYR A 12 -31.50 -21.58 -13.96
CA TYR A 12 -31.73 -23.01 -14.17
C TYR A 12 -31.41 -23.49 -15.59
N ARG A 13 -31.43 -22.60 -16.60
CA ARG A 13 -31.02 -22.94 -17.97
C ARG A 13 -29.51 -22.94 -18.17
N ILE A 14 -28.77 -22.13 -17.43
CA ILE A 14 -27.31 -22.04 -17.54
C ILE A 14 -26.63 -23.00 -16.57
N ASN A 15 -27.15 -23.13 -15.34
CA ASN A 15 -26.57 -23.97 -14.29
C ASN A 15 -27.04 -25.43 -14.41
N VAL A 16 -26.88 -26.02 -15.59
CA VAL A 16 -27.18 -27.44 -15.83
C VAL A 16 -26.02 -28.33 -15.35
N VAL A 17 -24.78 -27.85 -15.54
CA VAL A 17 -23.56 -28.48 -15.05
C VAL A 17 -22.75 -27.41 -14.32
N GLN A 18 -22.44 -27.66 -13.06
CA GLN A 18 -21.58 -26.80 -12.24
C GLN A 18 -20.13 -27.25 -12.41
N LEU A 19 -19.31 -26.36 -12.98
CA LEU A 19 -17.85 -26.54 -13.03
C LEU A 19 -17.22 -25.60 -12.01
N GLU A 20 -16.62 -26.16 -10.97
CA GLU A 20 -15.85 -25.39 -10.00
C GLU A 20 -14.43 -25.20 -10.54
N ILE A 21 -13.97 -23.94 -10.58
CA ILE A 21 -12.62 -23.60 -11.02
C ILE A 21 -11.79 -23.39 -9.76
N PRO A 22 -10.87 -24.31 -9.40
CA PRO A 22 -10.06 -24.13 -8.21
C PRO A 22 -9.21 -22.86 -8.32
N PRO A 23 -9.15 -22.04 -7.26
CA PRO A 23 -8.24 -20.90 -7.19
C PRO A 23 -6.77 -21.32 -7.31
N LEU A 24 -5.90 -20.37 -7.62
CA LEU A 24 -4.48 -20.62 -7.94
C LEU A 24 -3.70 -21.17 -6.72
N ASN A 25 -4.13 -20.82 -5.52
CA ASN A 25 -3.57 -21.30 -4.25
C ASN A 25 -3.79 -22.81 -3.99
N GLU A 26 -4.83 -23.41 -4.57
CA GLU A 26 -5.14 -24.84 -4.45
C GLU A 26 -4.37 -25.68 -5.48
N ARG A 27 -3.64 -25.04 -6.39
CA ARG A 27 -2.89 -25.67 -7.50
C ARG A 27 -1.48 -25.08 -7.68
N PRO A 28 -0.65 -25.02 -6.63
CA PRO A 28 0.67 -24.38 -6.71
C PRO A 28 1.63 -25.07 -7.70
N GLU A 29 1.40 -26.35 -8.00
CA GLU A 29 2.14 -27.13 -8.99
C GLU A 29 2.01 -26.62 -10.43
N ASP A 30 0.93 -25.91 -10.76
CA ASP A 30 0.72 -25.29 -12.07
C ASP A 30 1.53 -23.99 -12.24
N LEU A 31 1.98 -23.37 -11.14
CA LEU A 31 2.62 -22.05 -11.16
C LEU A 31 3.86 -21.97 -12.07
N PRO A 32 4.82 -22.91 -12.01
CA PRO A 32 6.00 -22.84 -12.88
C PRO A 32 5.65 -22.82 -14.37
N ALA A 33 4.79 -23.73 -14.81
CA ALA A 33 4.36 -23.82 -16.21
C ALA A 33 3.54 -22.59 -16.64
N LEU A 34 2.68 -22.07 -15.74
CA LEU A 34 1.93 -20.84 -15.98
C LEU A 34 2.84 -19.62 -16.14
N ILE A 35 3.85 -19.48 -15.28
CA ILE A 35 4.83 -18.38 -15.35
C ILE A 35 5.57 -18.41 -16.67
N ASP A 36 6.06 -19.57 -17.10
CA ASP A 36 6.79 -19.72 -18.35
C ASP A 36 5.92 -19.32 -19.56
N LEU A 37 4.68 -19.80 -19.60
CA LEU A 37 3.73 -19.49 -20.67
C LEU A 37 3.38 -18.00 -20.71
N ILE A 38 3.13 -17.40 -19.54
CA ILE A 38 2.86 -15.96 -19.41
C ILE A 38 4.08 -15.18 -19.91
N LEU A 39 5.27 -15.44 -19.37
CA LEU A 39 6.51 -14.72 -19.74
C LEU A 39 6.80 -14.81 -21.23
N GLN A 40 6.67 -16.00 -21.84
CA GLN A 40 6.87 -16.15 -23.28
C GLN A 40 5.92 -15.25 -24.09
N ARG A 41 4.64 -15.19 -23.69
CA ARG A 41 3.64 -14.31 -24.31
C ARG A 41 3.97 -12.83 -24.11
N MET A 42 4.36 -12.45 -22.89
CA MET A 42 4.64 -11.06 -22.51
C MET A 42 5.91 -10.53 -23.17
N SER A 43 6.98 -11.33 -23.17
CA SER A 43 8.26 -11.00 -23.79
C SER A 43 8.12 -10.75 -25.28
N LYS A 44 7.31 -11.57 -25.97
CA LYS A 44 6.97 -11.36 -27.37
C LYS A 44 6.15 -10.07 -27.59
N LYS A 45 5.18 -9.79 -26.73
CA LYS A 45 4.33 -8.59 -26.80
C LYS A 45 5.10 -7.29 -26.57
N HIS A 46 6.04 -7.29 -25.61
CA HIS A 46 6.81 -6.11 -25.20
C HIS A 46 8.21 -6.04 -25.82
N ASN A 47 8.53 -6.97 -26.74
CA ASN A 47 9.81 -7.07 -27.41
C ASN A 47 11.02 -7.10 -26.45
N LYS A 48 10.85 -7.82 -25.32
CA LYS A 48 11.86 -8.03 -24.27
C LYS A 48 12.46 -9.42 -24.39
N SER A 49 13.72 -9.57 -23.95
CA SER A 49 14.45 -10.85 -23.96
C SER A 49 14.33 -11.65 -22.66
N VAL A 50 13.34 -11.34 -21.82
CA VAL A 50 13.13 -12.01 -20.54
C VAL A 50 12.56 -13.42 -20.79
N THR A 51 13.20 -14.45 -20.25
CA THR A 51 12.83 -15.84 -20.48
C THR A 51 12.55 -16.62 -19.20
N SER A 52 12.97 -16.13 -18.04
CA SER A 52 12.84 -16.85 -16.77
C SER A 52 12.66 -15.93 -15.58
N VAL A 53 12.27 -16.52 -14.45
CA VAL A 53 12.34 -15.92 -13.11
C VAL A 53 13.48 -16.57 -12.34
N SER A 54 14.15 -15.79 -11.49
CA SER A 54 15.15 -16.32 -10.57
C SER A 54 14.52 -17.28 -9.56
N SER A 55 15.31 -18.18 -8.99
CA SER A 55 14.87 -19.11 -7.95
C SER A 55 14.26 -18.40 -6.73
N SER A 56 14.81 -17.24 -6.34
CA SER A 56 14.28 -16.41 -5.26
C SER A 56 12.88 -15.88 -5.57
N VAL A 57 12.64 -15.44 -6.81
CA VAL A 57 11.32 -15.01 -7.26
C VAL A 57 10.34 -16.18 -7.31
N MET A 58 10.77 -17.34 -7.82
CA MET A 58 9.92 -18.54 -7.84
C MET A 58 9.45 -18.93 -6.43
N GLN A 59 10.35 -18.93 -5.44
CA GLN A 59 9.99 -19.20 -4.05
C GLN A 59 8.96 -18.19 -3.51
N LYS A 60 9.10 -16.91 -3.83
CA LYS A 60 8.11 -15.88 -3.44
C LYS A 60 6.75 -16.10 -4.10
N VAL A 61 6.74 -16.50 -5.37
CA VAL A 61 5.50 -16.79 -6.11
C VAL A 61 4.77 -17.98 -5.50
N LEU A 62 5.50 -19.06 -5.16
CA LEU A 62 4.94 -20.26 -4.54
C LEU A 62 4.41 -20.01 -3.12
N ALA A 63 5.05 -19.10 -2.37
CA ALA A 63 4.64 -18.78 -1.00
C ALA A 63 3.44 -17.81 -0.91
N TYR A 64 3.06 -17.17 -2.01
CA TYR A 64 2.02 -16.14 -2.03
C TYR A 64 0.63 -16.72 -2.34
N HIS A 65 -0.42 -16.14 -1.74
CA HIS A 65 -1.78 -16.70 -1.79
C HIS A 65 -2.56 -16.35 -3.08
N TRP A 66 -2.11 -15.35 -3.85
CA TRP A 66 -2.75 -14.92 -5.11
C TRP A 66 -4.27 -14.66 -5.01
N PRO A 67 -4.73 -13.71 -4.17
CA PRO A 67 -6.16 -13.38 -4.04
C PRO A 67 -6.85 -13.02 -5.37
N GLY A 68 -6.12 -12.46 -6.34
CA GLY A 68 -6.61 -12.19 -7.70
C GLY A 68 -6.30 -13.30 -8.71
N ASN A 69 -5.90 -14.49 -8.25
CA ASN A 69 -5.58 -15.68 -9.05
C ASN A 69 -4.62 -15.37 -10.21
N VAL A 70 -4.84 -16.01 -11.35
CA VAL A 70 -4.01 -15.88 -12.56
C VAL A 70 -3.90 -14.43 -13.05
N ARG A 71 -4.94 -13.60 -12.85
CA ARG A 71 -4.88 -12.18 -13.27
C ARG A 71 -3.89 -11.37 -12.46
N GLU A 72 -3.85 -11.58 -11.15
CA GLU A 72 -2.87 -10.92 -10.29
C GLU A 72 -1.45 -11.40 -10.62
N LEU A 73 -1.27 -12.71 -10.84
CA LEU A 73 0.00 -13.27 -11.29
C LEU A 73 0.47 -12.62 -12.60
N GLU A 74 -0.39 -12.58 -13.60
CA GLU A 74 -0.08 -12.00 -14.91
C GLU A 74 0.31 -10.51 -14.78
N ASN A 75 -0.48 -9.71 -14.07
CA ASN A 75 -0.19 -8.28 -13.89
C ASN A 75 1.13 -8.06 -13.14
N THR A 76 1.43 -8.89 -12.14
CA THR A 76 2.65 -8.78 -11.34
C THR A 76 3.88 -9.12 -12.20
N LEU A 77 3.79 -10.19 -13.00
CA LEU A 77 4.84 -10.58 -13.95
C LEU A 77 5.02 -9.53 -15.06
N GLU A 78 3.94 -8.98 -15.61
CA GLU A 78 3.98 -7.89 -16.61
C GLU A 78 4.76 -6.70 -16.07
N ARG A 79 4.40 -6.26 -14.86
CA ARG A 79 5.04 -5.13 -14.20
C ARG A 79 6.53 -5.39 -14.02
N SER A 80 6.92 -6.54 -13.48
CA SER A 80 8.33 -6.89 -13.29
C SER A 80 9.10 -6.98 -14.61
N LEU A 81 8.49 -7.54 -15.67
CA LEU A 81 9.10 -7.64 -17.00
C LEU A 81 9.42 -6.27 -17.61
N LEU A 82 8.55 -5.27 -17.41
CA LEU A 82 8.77 -3.91 -17.91
C LEU A 82 10.03 -3.27 -17.29
N PHE A 83 10.24 -3.45 -15.98
CA PHE A 83 11.39 -2.93 -15.24
C PHE A 83 12.65 -3.79 -15.35
N THR A 84 12.55 -5.01 -15.88
CA THR A 84 13.69 -5.90 -16.06
C THR A 84 14.47 -5.52 -17.32
N THR A 85 15.79 -5.38 -17.18
CA THR A 85 16.73 -5.10 -18.28
C THR A 85 17.45 -6.37 -18.76
N GLY A 86 17.48 -7.42 -17.94
CA GLY A 86 18.13 -8.70 -18.23
C GLY A 86 17.23 -9.74 -18.88
N LYS A 87 17.73 -10.99 -18.94
CA LYS A 87 16.97 -12.17 -19.40
C LYS A 87 16.16 -12.84 -18.29
N GLU A 88 16.37 -12.44 -17.05
CA GLU A 88 15.78 -13.05 -15.88
C GLU A 88 15.16 -11.99 -14.96
N ILE A 89 13.97 -12.29 -14.42
CA ILE A 89 13.33 -11.47 -13.38
C ILE A 89 13.93 -11.86 -12.02
N THR A 90 14.70 -10.94 -11.44
CA THR A 90 15.34 -11.11 -10.13
C THR A 90 14.51 -10.55 -8.98
N GLU A 91 13.61 -9.60 -9.28
CA GLU A 91 12.76 -8.96 -8.29
C GLU A 91 11.28 -8.96 -8.70
N LEU A 92 10.44 -9.41 -7.78
CA LEU A 92 9.00 -9.39 -7.90
C LEU A 92 8.42 -8.58 -6.74
N LYS A 93 7.76 -7.47 -7.08
CA LYS A 93 6.98 -6.70 -6.11
C LYS A 93 5.59 -7.31 -6.05
N LEU A 94 5.38 -8.17 -5.06
CA LEU A 94 4.03 -8.58 -4.69
C LEU A 94 3.38 -7.40 -4.00
N ASP A 95 2.22 -6.98 -4.50
CA ASP A 95 1.39 -6.06 -3.76
C ASP A 95 0.89 -6.87 -2.57
N THR A 96 1.58 -6.79 -1.43
CA THR A 96 1.01 -7.21 -0.17
C THR A 96 -0.22 -6.34 0.00
N VAL A 97 -1.35 -6.86 -0.45
CA VAL A 97 -2.66 -6.44 -0.01
C VAL A 97 -2.74 -6.89 1.45
N GLU A 98 -1.91 -6.28 2.30
CA GLU A 98 -2.38 -5.96 3.63
C GLU A 98 -3.71 -5.29 3.36
N SER A 99 -4.77 -6.03 3.66
CA SER A 99 -6.16 -5.64 3.52
C SER A 99 -6.51 -4.47 4.45
N SER A 100 -5.52 -3.63 4.77
CA SER A 100 -5.73 -2.21 4.95
C SER A 100 -6.04 -1.56 3.60
N SER A 101 -7.24 -1.87 3.09
CA SER A 101 -8.18 -0.77 2.85
C SER A 101 -8.41 -0.03 4.19
N LYS A 102 -7.33 0.57 4.75
CA LYS A 102 -7.42 1.75 5.57
C LYS A 102 -8.06 2.70 4.61
N ILE A 103 -9.39 2.80 4.67
CA ILE A 103 -10.13 3.96 4.22
C ILE A 103 -9.30 5.11 4.75
N ILE A 104 -8.49 5.72 3.87
CA ILE A 104 -7.57 6.76 4.29
C ILE A 104 -8.51 7.88 4.68
N ASN A 105 -8.76 8.00 5.99
CA ASN A 105 -9.51 9.11 6.51
C ASN A 105 -8.60 10.31 6.36
N TRP A 106 -8.66 10.94 5.19
CA TRP A 106 -7.83 12.07 4.80
C TRP A 106 -7.93 13.20 5.82
N LYS A 107 -9.08 13.33 6.52
CA LYS A 107 -9.26 14.26 7.63
C LYS A 107 -8.31 13.94 8.79
N GLN A 108 -8.24 12.68 9.20
CA GLN A 108 -7.37 12.23 10.30
C GLN A 108 -5.89 12.31 9.93
N LYS A 109 -5.52 11.92 8.70
CA LYS A 109 -4.13 12.05 8.22
C LYS A 109 -3.67 13.50 8.10
N LYS A 110 -4.55 14.40 7.63
CA LYS A 110 -4.29 15.85 7.57
C LYS A 110 -4.09 16.42 8.97
N GLU A 111 -4.97 16.07 9.92
CA GLU A 111 -4.87 16.55 11.29
C GLU A 111 -3.59 16.07 11.98
N GLN A 112 -3.17 14.83 11.73
CA GLN A 112 -1.93 14.28 12.25
C GLN A 112 -0.68 14.96 11.66
N ALA A 113 -0.64 15.17 10.33
CA ALA A 113 0.48 15.87 9.68
C ALA A 113 0.62 17.33 10.14
N ILE A 114 -0.51 18.04 10.32
CA ILE A 114 -0.50 19.41 10.86
C ILE A 114 0.00 19.40 12.30
N ALA A 115 -0.46 18.46 13.14
CA ALA A 115 -0.03 18.37 14.52
C ALA A 115 1.47 18.09 14.67
N GLU A 116 2.03 17.23 13.82
CA GLU A 116 3.45 16.87 13.84
C GLU A 116 4.34 18.06 13.46
N VAL A 117 3.99 18.78 12.39
CA VAL A 117 4.69 20.00 11.97
C VAL A 117 4.60 21.08 13.06
N GLU A 118 3.43 21.28 13.66
CA GLU A 118 3.23 22.24 14.74
C GLU A 118 4.07 21.90 15.98
N GLN A 119 4.15 20.62 16.36
CA GLN A 119 4.95 20.16 17.49
C GLN A 119 6.45 20.39 17.26
N ALA A 120 6.95 20.01 16.09
CA ALA A 120 8.36 20.22 15.73
C ALA A 120 8.72 21.71 15.77
N PHE A 121 7.86 22.56 15.20
CA PHE A 121 8.07 24.00 15.20
C PHE A 121 8.05 24.60 16.61
N LEU A 122 7.11 24.16 17.46
CA LEU A 122 7.04 24.58 18.87
C LEU A 122 8.29 24.18 19.66
N GLN A 123 8.81 22.97 19.46
CA GLN A 123 10.03 22.51 20.14
C GLN A 123 11.26 23.34 19.72
N VAL A 124 11.43 23.59 18.43
CA VAL A 124 12.53 24.43 17.92
C VAL A 124 12.43 25.85 18.46
N SER A 125 11.23 26.45 18.45
CA SER A 125 11.04 27.80 19.01
C SER A 125 11.24 27.86 20.53
N LEU A 126 10.81 26.83 21.27
CA LEU A 126 11.03 26.76 22.73
C LEU A 126 12.51 26.67 23.08
N GLN A 127 13.30 25.92 22.30
CA GLN A 127 14.75 25.83 22.46
C GLN A 127 15.45 27.15 22.11
N GLN A 128 15.05 27.80 21.01
CA GLN A 128 15.67 29.04 20.54
C GLN A 128 15.39 30.24 21.45
N TYR A 129 14.17 30.32 22.00
CA TYR A 129 13.73 31.46 22.82
C TYR A 129 13.68 31.15 24.34
N GLN A 130 14.27 30.03 24.78
CA GLN A 130 14.42 29.66 26.21
C GLN A 130 13.11 29.74 27.02
N GLY A 131 11.99 29.28 26.43
CA GLY A 131 10.68 29.30 27.09
C GLY A 131 10.02 30.69 27.24
N ASP A 132 10.45 31.70 26.47
CA ASP A 132 9.81 33.01 26.39
C ASP A 132 8.61 32.98 25.41
N ILE A 133 7.42 32.84 25.99
CA ILE A 133 6.16 32.62 25.24
C ILE A 133 5.75 33.86 24.43
N GLN A 134 6.16 35.08 24.84
CA GLN A 134 5.82 36.29 24.09
C GLN A 134 6.61 36.37 22.78
N LYS A 135 7.91 36.01 22.81
CA LYS A 135 8.75 35.98 21.60
C LYS A 135 8.32 34.87 20.64
N ILE A 136 7.95 33.71 21.19
CA ILE A 136 7.43 32.59 20.39
C ILE A 136 6.11 33.00 19.72
N ALA A 137 5.20 33.64 20.44
CA ALA A 137 3.93 34.14 19.87
C ALA A 137 4.14 35.12 18.71
N SER A 138 5.07 36.08 18.87
CA SER A 138 5.42 37.03 17.80
C SER A 138 6.08 36.35 16.60
N CYS A 139 6.96 35.36 16.82
CA CYS A 139 7.63 34.64 15.73
C CYS A 139 6.69 33.68 14.99
N MET A 140 5.71 33.12 15.69
CA MET A 140 4.69 32.25 15.09
C MET A 140 3.51 33.03 14.49
N GLU A 141 3.49 34.36 14.60
CA GLU A 141 2.37 35.24 14.21
C GLU A 141 1.02 34.81 14.83
N ILE A 142 1.05 34.27 16.05
CA ILE A 142 -0.11 33.69 16.74
C ILE A 142 -0.25 34.34 18.11
N SER A 143 -1.48 34.49 18.61
CA SER A 143 -1.70 35.02 19.97
C SER A 143 -1.02 34.16 21.05
N THR A 144 -0.53 34.81 22.11
CA THR A 144 0.05 34.13 23.29
C THR A 144 -0.90 33.07 23.87
N ARG A 145 -2.21 33.35 23.89
CA ARG A 145 -3.26 32.41 24.31
C ARG A 145 -3.31 31.15 23.44
N ALA A 146 -3.14 31.29 22.13
CA ALA A 146 -3.13 30.16 21.21
C ALA A 146 -1.84 29.32 21.34
N VAL A 147 -0.70 29.93 21.66
CA VAL A 147 0.54 29.22 22.04
C VAL A 147 0.31 28.41 23.32
N TYR A 148 -0.25 28.99 24.38
CA TYR A 148 -0.60 28.26 25.61
C TYR A 148 -1.56 27.09 25.35
N ASN A 149 -2.56 27.28 24.49
CA ASN A 149 -3.50 26.20 24.11
C ASN A 149 -2.80 25.06 23.36
N LYS A 150 -1.84 25.37 22.47
CA LYS A 150 -1.05 24.36 21.75
C LYS A 150 -0.08 23.62 22.68
N LEU A 151 0.59 24.33 23.60
CA LEU A 151 1.45 23.72 24.62
C LEU A 151 0.67 22.76 25.52
N LYS A 152 -0.54 23.15 25.94
CA LYS A 152 -1.44 22.28 26.72
C LYS A 152 -1.94 21.07 25.92
N LYS A 153 -2.26 21.26 24.64
CA LYS A 153 -2.71 20.20 23.72
C LYS A 153 -1.61 19.15 23.50
N TYR A 154 -0.36 19.58 23.39
CA TYR A 154 0.79 18.71 23.12
C TYR A 154 1.58 18.31 24.38
N LYS A 155 1.11 18.71 25.58
CA LYS A 155 1.74 18.42 26.89
C LYS A 155 3.23 18.83 26.96
N ILE A 156 3.61 19.91 26.31
CA ILE A 156 4.97 20.43 26.36
C ILE A 156 5.04 21.49 27.46
N ASN A 157 5.91 21.27 28.45
CA ASN A 157 6.10 22.24 29.54
C ASN A 157 7.17 23.26 29.14
N PRO A 158 6.83 24.56 29.04
CA PRO A 158 7.81 25.60 28.73
C PRO A 158 8.84 25.84 29.85
N ALA A 159 8.62 25.28 31.05
CA ALA A 159 9.56 25.36 32.18
C ALA A 159 10.81 24.49 32.00
N ASP A 160 10.73 23.39 31.24
CA ASP A 160 11.88 22.52 30.93
C ASP A 160 12.96 23.22 30.08
N TYR A 161 12.58 24.30 29.38
CA TYR A 161 13.45 25.02 28.45
C TYR A 161 13.94 26.37 29.01
N ARG A 162 13.60 26.70 30.25
CA ARG A 162 14.13 27.87 30.96
C ARG A 162 15.41 27.45 31.68
N LYS A 163 16.56 27.91 31.19
CA LYS A 163 17.81 27.93 31.95
C LYS A 163 17.89 29.20 32.78
#